data_AF-A0A7W1T269-F1
#
_entry.id   AF-A0A7W1T269-F1
#
_cell.length_a   1.000
_cell.length_b   1.000
_cell.length_c   1.000
_cell.angle_alpha   90.00
_cell.angle_beta   90.00
_cell.angle_gamma   90.00
#
_symmetry.space_group_name_H-M   'P 1'
#
loop_
_entity.id
_entity.type
_entity.pdbx_description
1 polymer ?
#
loop_
_entity_poly.entity_id
_entity_poly.type
_entity_poly.pdbx_seq_one_letter_code
_entity_poly.pdbx_strand_id
1 'polypeptide(L)' 'GSGSYDPMADTIKVMTMHVSKGLEFPIVALVGVGGMPGPKEDESEEARLFYVAATRATQSLYITLSGQGAFTDRLPNPM' A
#
# COMPACT_ATOMS: atom_id res chain seq x y z
N GLY A 1 -17.17 -22.48 -0.60
CA GLY A 1 -18.12 -21.55 -1.25
C GLY A 1 -17.31 -20.48 -1.94
N SER A 2 -17.38 -20.43 -3.26
CA SER A 2 -16.73 -19.38 -4.05
C SER A 2 -17.49 -18.07 -3.83
N GLY A 3 -17.07 -17.28 -2.84
CA GLY A 3 -17.54 -15.91 -2.70
C GLY A 3 -17.17 -15.15 -3.96
N SER A 4 -18.17 -14.71 -4.73
CA SER A 4 -17.96 -13.86 -5.89
C SER A 4 -17.33 -12.56 -5.41
N TYR A 5 -16.02 -12.39 -5.63
CA TYR A 5 -15.34 -11.12 -5.41
C TYR A 5 -15.88 -10.12 -6.43
N ASP A 6 -16.80 -9.27 -5.99
CA ASP A 6 -17.31 -8.16 -6.79
C ASP A 6 -16.45 -6.92 -6.49
N PRO A 7 -15.59 -6.48 -7.42
CA PRO A 7 -14.79 -5.28 -7.24
C PRO A 7 -15.63 -4.00 -7.21
N MET A 8 -16.87 -4.02 -7.73
CA MET A 8 -17.77 -2.86 -7.80
C MET A 8 -18.74 -2.76 -6.62
N ALA A 9 -18.84 -3.78 -5.77
CA ALA A 9 -19.68 -3.72 -4.58
C ALA A 9 -19.19 -2.64 -3.61
N ASP A 10 -20.12 -1.80 -3.12
CA ASP A 10 -19.90 -0.69 -2.18
C ASP A 10 -19.47 -1.18 -0.79
N THR A 11 -18.19 -1.49 -0.68
CA THR A 11 -17.56 -2.11 0.48
C THR A 11 -16.09 -1.70 0.53
N ILE A 12 -15.53 -1.66 1.74
CA ILE A 12 -14.09 -1.43 1.91
C ILE A 12 -13.35 -2.69 1.43
N LYS A 13 -12.47 -2.52 0.45
CA LYS A 13 -11.63 -3.61 -0.08
C LYS A 13 -10.30 -3.65 0.68
N VAL A 14 -10.08 -4.72 1.44
CA VAL A 14 -8.79 -4.98 2.09
C VAL A 14 -8.07 -6.07 1.31
N MET A 15 -6.89 -5.76 0.80
CA MET A 15 -6.08 -6.67 -0.01
C MET A 15 -4.59 -6.36 0.13
N THR A 16 -3.75 -7.28 -0.31
CA THR A 16 -2.29 -7.07 -0.37
C THR A 16 -1.92 -6.24 -1.62
N MET A 17 -0.76 -5.58 -1.60
CA MET A 17 -0.27 -4.81 -2.74
C MET A 17 -0.16 -5.66 -4.02
N HIS A 18 0.22 -6.93 -3.89
CA HIS A 18 0.28 -7.88 -5.00
C HIS A 18 -1.09 -8.09 -5.69
N VAL A 19 -2.16 -8.23 -4.89
CA VAL A 19 -3.52 -8.46 -5.39
C VAL A 19 -4.15 -7.18 -5.97
N SER A 20 -3.66 -6.01 -5.56
CA SER A 20 -4.15 -4.71 -6.08
C SER A 20 -3.82 -4.46 -7.55
N LYS A 21 -2.94 -5.26 -8.16
CA LYS A 21 -2.50 -5.07 -9.54
C LYS A 21 -3.68 -5.14 -10.52
N GLY A 22 -3.84 -4.07 -11.31
CA GLY A 22 -4.90 -3.96 -12.32
C GLY A 22 -6.26 -3.52 -11.77
N LEU A 23 -6.34 -3.25 -10.47
CA LEU A 23 -7.49 -2.59 -9.85
C LEU A 23 -7.17 -1.11 -9.64
N GLU A 24 -8.18 -0.26 -9.67
CA GLU A 24 -8.03 1.18 -9.43
C GLU A 24 -9.16 1.64 -8.53
N PHE A 25 -8.82 2.50 -7.57
CA PHE A 25 -9.75 2.99 -6.56
C PHE A 25 -9.62 4.51 -6.42
N PRO A 26 -10.73 5.23 -6.20
CA PRO A 26 -10.70 6.67 -5.93
C PRO A 26 -9.77 7.02 -4.76
N ILE A 27 -9.86 6.23 -3.69
CA ILE A 27 -9.10 6.41 -2.46
C ILE A 27 -8.38 5.11 -2.13
N VAL A 28 -7.07 5.18 -1.91
CA VAL A 28 -6.25 4.03 -1.46
C VAL A 28 -5.51 4.43 -0.19
N ALA A 29 -5.52 3.53 0.80
CA ALA A 29 -4.70 3.65 2.00
C ALA A 29 -3.63 2.54 2.02
N LEU A 30 -2.36 2.92 1.91
CA LEU A 30 -1.23 2.01 2.06
C LEU A 30 -0.79 1.99 3.52
N VAL A 31 -0.94 0.84 4.15
CA VAL A 31 -0.57 0.62 5.56
C VAL A 31 0.73 -0.17 5.69
N GLY A 32 1.47 0.07 6.77
CA GLY A 32 2.70 -0.68 7.08
C GLY A 32 3.94 -0.30 6.27
N VAL A 33 3.90 0.82 5.53
CA VAL A 33 5.03 1.28 4.69
C VAL A 33 6.29 1.59 5.52
N GLY A 34 6.13 1.95 6.79
CA GLY A 34 7.25 2.19 7.71
C GLY A 34 8.10 0.93 8.02
N GLY A 35 7.58 -0.27 7.75
CA GLY A 35 8.28 -1.53 7.93
C GLY A 35 8.90 -2.10 6.65
N MET A 36 8.82 -1.40 5.51
CA MET A 36 9.43 -1.81 4.25
C MET A 36 10.82 -1.16 4.08
N PRO A 37 11.85 -1.91 3.65
CA PRO A 37 11.82 -3.34 3.38
C PRO A 37 11.82 -4.23 4.63
N GLY A 38 11.12 -5.37 4.59
CA GLY A 38 11.18 -6.36 5.65
C GLY A 38 12.58 -7.01 5.78
N PRO A 39 12.94 -7.59 6.94
CA PRO A 39 14.24 -8.24 7.10
C PRO A 39 14.31 -9.47 6.17
N LYS A 40 15.11 -9.33 5.09
CA LYS A 40 15.34 -10.27 3.95
C LYS A 40 14.55 -9.99 2.68
N GLU A 41 13.77 -8.92 2.61
CA GLU A 41 13.13 -8.51 1.36
C GLU A 41 14.06 -7.59 0.54
N ASP A 42 13.92 -7.65 -0.78
CA ASP A 42 14.71 -6.83 -1.69
C ASP A 42 14.09 -5.43 -1.77
N GLU A 43 14.87 -4.42 -1.39
CA GLU A 43 14.43 -3.01 -1.38
C GLU A 43 13.89 -2.56 -2.74
N SER A 44 14.47 -3.03 -3.84
CA SER A 44 14.04 -2.66 -5.19
C SER A 44 12.69 -3.29 -5.56
N GLU A 45 12.44 -4.51 -5.11
CA GLU A 45 11.18 -5.22 -5.35
C GLU A 45 10.05 -4.60 -4.54
N GLU A 46 10.28 -4.28 -3.26
CA GLU A 46 9.30 -3.61 -2.43
C GLU A 46 9.03 -2.17 -2.87
N ALA A 47 10.05 -1.41 -3.30
CA ALA A 47 9.85 -0.10 -3.90
C ALA A 47 8.96 -0.17 -5.15
N ARG A 48 9.14 -1.21 -5.97
CA ARG A 48 8.29 -1.44 -7.14
C ARG A 48 6.86 -1.80 -6.74
N LEU A 49 6.67 -2.66 -5.74
CA LEU A 49 5.35 -3.02 -5.23
C LEU A 49 4.62 -1.81 -4.63
N PHE A 50 5.33 -1.01 -3.85
CA PHE A 50 4.83 0.25 -3.30
C PHE A 50 4.41 1.20 -4.42
N TYR A 51 5.24 1.38 -5.46
CA TYR A 51 4.89 2.21 -6.60
C TYR A 51 3.64 1.71 -7.34
N VAL A 52 3.54 0.41 -7.58
CA VAL A 52 2.35 -0.18 -8.21
C VAL A 52 1.11 0.07 -7.36
N ALA A 53 1.19 -0.13 -6.04
CA ALA A 53 0.09 0.08 -5.11
C ALA A 53 -0.31 1.57 -5.01
N ALA A 54 0.67 2.48 -4.98
CA ALA A 54 0.46 3.92 -4.95
C ALA A 54 -0.27 4.43 -6.20
N THR A 55 0.11 3.91 -7.38
CA THR A 55 -0.54 4.26 -8.66
C THR A 55 -1.94 3.66 -8.83
N ARG A 56 -2.44 2.83 -7.90
CA ARG A 56 -3.85 2.37 -7.94
C ARG A 56 -4.81 3.45 -7.44
N ALA A 57 -4.31 4.48 -6.75
CA ALA A 57 -5.10 5.62 -6.31
C ALA A 57 -5.33 6.59 -7.46
N THR A 58 -6.59 6.93 -7.75
CA THR A 58 -6.91 7.89 -8.82
C THR A 58 -7.19 9.31 -8.32
N GLN A 59 -7.59 9.48 -7.04
CA GLN A 59 -7.87 10.80 -6.46
C GLN A 59 -7.06 11.08 -5.18
N SER A 60 -6.99 10.13 -4.26
CA SER A 60 -6.31 10.34 -2.98
C SER A 60 -5.56 9.10 -2.52
N LEU A 61 -4.30 9.28 -2.17
CA LEU A 61 -3.43 8.25 -1.62
C LEU A 61 -3.08 8.62 -0.18
N TYR A 62 -3.44 7.77 0.77
CA TYR A 62 -3.03 7.87 2.16
C TYR A 62 -1.93 6.86 2.41
N ILE A 63 -0.80 7.31 2.94
CA ILE A 63 0.32 6.44 3.32
C ILE A 63 0.45 6.54 4.83
N THR A 64 0.25 5.42 5.52
CA THR A 64 0.48 5.37 6.96
C THR A 64 1.83 4.74 7.23
N LEU A 65 2.64 5.45 8.00
CA LEU A 65 3.93 4.98 8.48
C LEU A 65 3.72 4.52 9.92
N SER A 66 3.89 3.22 10.15
CA SER A 66 3.78 2.61 11.47
C SER A 66 5.04 1.80 11.74
N GLY A 67 5.76 2.09 12.82
CA GLY A 67 7.02 1.44 13.19
C GLY A 67 8.21 2.41 13.25
N GLN A 68 9.37 1.91 13.67
CA GLN A 68 10.66 2.58 13.48
C GLN A 68 11.42 1.80 12.40
N GLY A 69 11.52 2.37 11.20
CA GLY A 69 12.20 1.75 10.05
C GLY A 69 12.91 2.80 9.21
N ALA A 70 13.74 2.38 8.25
CA ALA A 70 14.58 3.28 7.45
C ALA A 70 13.81 4.39 6.71
N PHE A 71 12.52 4.16 6.40
CA PHE A 71 11.63 5.15 5.80
C PHE A 71 11.10 6.19 6.79
N THR A 72 10.95 5.86 8.08
CA THR A 72 10.51 6.83 9.10
C THR A 72 11.61 7.82 9.46
N ASP A 73 12.87 7.38 9.45
CA ASP A 73 14.03 8.24 9.74
C ASP A 73 14.31 9.27 8.64
N ARG A 74 13.84 9.02 7.42
CA ARG A 74 14.05 9.89 6.26
C ARG A 74 12.96 10.94 6.06
N LEU A 75 11.87 10.89 6.82
CA LEU A 75 10.81 11.89 6.72
C LEU A 75 10.96 12.94 7.83
N PRO A 76 10.88 14.25 7.49
CA PRO A 76 11.00 15.30 8.48
C PRO A 76 9.84 15.18 9.46
N ASN A 77 10.17 15.01 10.73
CA ASN A 77 9.21 15.04 11.83
C ASN A 77 8.39 16.34 11.73
N PRO A 78 7.07 16.29 11.56
CA PRO A 78 6.25 17.48 11.74
C PRO A 78 6.28 17.80 13.24
N MET A 79 6.89 18.94 13.57
CA MET A 79 6.88 19.51 14.93
C MET A 79 5.45 19.71 15.44
#